data_AF-I0BHE8-F1
#
_entry.id   AF-I0BHE8-F1
#
_cell.length_a   1.000
_cell.length_b   1.000
_cell.length_c   1.000
_cell.angle_alpha   90.00
_cell.angle_beta   90.00
_cell.angle_gamma   90.00
#
_symmetry.space_group_name_H-M   'P 1'
#
loop_
_entity.id
_entity.type
_entity.pdbx_description
1 polymer ?
#
loop_
_entity_poly.entity_id
_entity_poly.type
_entity_poly.pdbx_seq_one_letter_code
_entity_poly.pdbx_strand_id
1 'polypeptide(L)'
;MDKMDCYLKEVLRVTFLRREEKAEWREEMRTHIDCSVEEQVSDGFSREDALELTLRQFGDPGMLRRDLTRQTYGVSIDVLLPVSVLFLGWYAYAVAEELQVHFSGQGIGVVPLTLLAGTLSLLLTRKTADRWAVLLTLLPFGLVFGLQKLQVPGALSWYYGVLLGDRWGSYSGYAGIMILLGLLIFLKTQNGRIASLPLLLPVLYSAHQLPGRISNYMYHLQYSSPNEHEMYYMAVTYQLDSLLIRTFVWVVFLLALRYFTQFVHHRRINKAGS
;
A
#
# COMPACT_ATOMS: atom_id res chain seq x y z
N MET A 1 28.07 2.23 -29.00
CA MET A 1 27.17 1.47 -28.11
C MET A 1 26.53 0.40 -28.97
N ASP A 2 26.54 -0.85 -28.54
CA ASP A 2 25.94 -1.96 -29.29
C ASP A 2 24.44 -1.70 -29.53
N LYS A 3 23.93 -1.97 -30.74
CA LYS A 3 22.52 -1.79 -31.10
C LYS A 3 21.61 -2.62 -30.17
N MET A 4 22.07 -3.83 -29.82
CA MET A 4 21.37 -4.72 -28.88
C MET A 4 21.27 -4.10 -27.49
N ASP A 5 22.36 -3.54 -26.95
CA ASP A 5 22.35 -2.89 -25.64
C ASP A 5 21.43 -1.67 -25.61
N CYS A 6 21.39 -0.89 -26.70
CA CYS A 6 20.44 0.22 -26.85
C CYS A 6 18.98 -0.27 -26.79
N TYR A 7 18.65 -1.34 -27.52
CA TYR A 7 17.32 -1.94 -27.54
C TYR A 7 16.91 -2.43 -26.14
N LEU A 8 17.75 -3.25 -25.50
CA LEU A 8 17.49 -3.79 -24.15
C LEU A 8 17.38 -2.68 -23.10
N LYS A 9 18.19 -1.62 -23.22
CA LYS A 9 18.09 -0.44 -22.35
C LYS A 9 16.75 0.25 -22.50
N GLU A 10 16.22 0.35 -23.72
CA GLU A 10 14.91 0.97 -23.97
C GLU A 10 13.75 0.07 -23.49
N VAL A 11 13.83 -1.25 -23.66
CA VAL A 11 12.85 -2.19 -23.10
C VAL A 11 12.78 -2.08 -21.56
N LEU A 12 13.94 -2.04 -20.90
CA LEU A 12 14.04 -1.96 -19.44
C LEU A 12 13.89 -0.53 -18.87
N ARG A 13 13.70 0.45 -19.75
CA ARG A 13 13.56 1.85 -19.36
C ARG A 13 12.22 2.04 -18.65
N VAL A 14 12.26 2.68 -17.48
CA VAL A 14 11.05 2.94 -16.66
C VAL A 14 10.34 1.66 -16.17
N THR A 15 10.97 0.48 -16.23
CA THR A 15 10.44 -0.69 -15.51
C THR A 15 10.70 -0.56 -14.01
N PHE A 16 9.75 -1.04 -13.19
CA PHE A 16 9.84 -1.06 -11.73
C PHE A 16 10.70 -2.23 -11.18
N LEU A 17 11.40 -2.95 -12.07
CA LEU A 17 12.33 -4.01 -11.69
C LEU A 17 13.51 -3.42 -10.89
N ARG A 18 14.03 -4.18 -9.93
CA ARG A 18 15.26 -3.85 -9.20
C ARG A 18 16.46 -3.90 -10.13
N ARG A 19 17.56 -3.29 -9.71
CA ARG A 19 18.80 -3.26 -10.51
C ARG A 19 19.30 -4.67 -10.84
N GLU A 20 19.25 -5.58 -9.88
CA GLU A 20 19.63 -6.99 -10.04
C GLU A 20 18.72 -7.71 -11.03
N GLU A 21 17.40 -7.59 -10.86
CA GLU A 21 16.40 -8.16 -11.77
C GLU A 21 16.52 -7.61 -13.19
N LYS A 22 16.87 -6.32 -13.35
CA LYS A 22 17.15 -5.74 -14.66
C LYS A 22 18.43 -6.28 -15.29
N ALA A 23 19.42 -6.65 -14.48
CA ALA A 23 20.66 -7.24 -14.99
C ALA A 23 20.42 -8.68 -15.44
N GLU A 24 19.74 -9.48 -14.61
CA GLU A 24 19.35 -10.86 -14.91
C GLU A 24 18.47 -10.91 -16.18
N TRP A 25 17.42 -10.09 -16.25
CA TRP A 25 16.55 -10.06 -17.42
C TRP A 25 17.28 -9.58 -18.69
N ARG A 26 18.24 -8.66 -18.55
CA ARG A 26 19.06 -8.20 -19.67
C ARG A 26 19.96 -9.34 -20.18
N GLU A 27 20.57 -10.08 -19.27
CA GLU A 27 21.42 -11.22 -19.61
C GLU A 27 20.61 -12.32 -20.30
N GLU A 28 19.46 -12.70 -19.73
CA GLU A 28 18.55 -13.67 -20.31
C GLU A 28 18.10 -13.25 -21.73
N MET A 29 17.63 -12.02 -21.90
CA MET A 29 17.21 -11.57 -23.24
C MET A 29 18.35 -11.41 -24.22
N ARG A 30 19.54 -11.04 -23.74
CA ARG A 30 20.73 -11.00 -24.59
C ARG A 30 21.03 -12.39 -25.14
N THR A 31 20.99 -13.42 -24.30
CA THR A 31 21.17 -14.81 -24.75
C THR A 31 20.13 -15.20 -25.80
N HIS A 32 18.84 -14.89 -25.59
CA HIS A 32 17.81 -15.21 -26.58
C HIS A 32 17.99 -14.46 -27.91
N ILE A 33 18.36 -13.17 -27.87
CA ILE A 33 18.64 -12.40 -29.08
C ILE A 33 19.87 -12.98 -29.80
N ASP A 34 20.95 -13.28 -29.07
CA ASP A 34 22.16 -13.86 -29.66
C ASP A 34 21.86 -15.22 -30.32
N CYS A 35 21.07 -16.10 -29.67
CA CYS A 35 20.63 -17.36 -30.27
C CYS A 35 19.82 -17.15 -31.56
N SER A 36 18.83 -16.24 -31.55
CA SER A 36 18.05 -15.94 -32.75
C SER A 36 18.89 -15.31 -33.87
N VAL A 37 19.91 -14.51 -33.53
CA VAL A 37 20.87 -13.98 -34.51
C VAL A 37 21.70 -15.10 -35.13
N GLU A 38 22.18 -16.05 -34.34
CA GLU A 38 22.93 -17.21 -34.83
C GLU A 38 22.09 -18.08 -35.77
N GLU A 39 20.82 -18.30 -35.45
CA GLU A 39 19.87 -19.00 -36.33
C GLU A 39 19.74 -18.29 -37.69
N GLN A 40 19.50 -16.97 -37.69
CA GLN A 40 19.40 -16.19 -38.93
C GLN A 40 20.73 -16.16 -39.72
N VAL A 41 21.87 -16.13 -39.03
CA VAL A 41 23.17 -16.24 -39.71
C VAL A 41 23.34 -17.62 -40.35
N SER A 42 22.85 -18.69 -39.72
CA SER A 42 22.87 -20.05 -40.28
C SER A 42 22.00 -20.19 -41.53
N ASP A 43 20.94 -19.36 -41.64
CA ASP A 43 20.08 -19.24 -42.83
C ASP A 43 20.71 -18.39 -43.96
N GLY A 44 21.92 -17.85 -43.74
CA GLY A 44 22.71 -17.13 -44.75
C GLY A 44 22.61 -15.61 -44.69
N PHE A 45 21.96 -15.03 -43.67
CA PHE A 45 21.96 -13.57 -43.46
C PHE A 45 23.30 -13.07 -42.94
N SER A 46 23.66 -11.83 -43.28
CA SER A 46 24.80 -11.15 -42.63
C SER A 46 24.49 -10.94 -41.14
N ARG A 47 25.51 -10.92 -40.27
CA ARG A 47 25.28 -10.75 -38.82
C ARG A 47 24.56 -9.44 -38.48
N GLU A 48 24.80 -8.38 -39.25
CA GLU A 48 24.15 -7.07 -39.04
C GLU A 48 22.68 -7.11 -39.45
N ASP A 49 22.35 -7.72 -40.61
CA ASP A 49 20.97 -7.91 -41.07
C ASP A 49 20.21 -8.87 -40.16
N ALA A 50 20.86 -9.95 -39.72
CA ALA A 50 20.32 -10.91 -38.76
C ALA A 50 19.95 -10.27 -37.43
N LEU A 51 20.81 -9.39 -36.89
CA LEU A 51 20.51 -8.61 -35.70
C LEU A 51 19.31 -7.69 -35.91
N GLU A 52 19.27 -6.95 -37.02
CA GLU A 52 18.15 -6.06 -37.30
C GLU A 52 16.82 -6.83 -37.48
N LEU A 53 16.85 -7.95 -38.19
CA LEU A 53 15.68 -8.82 -38.38
C LEU A 53 15.21 -9.41 -37.05
N THR A 54 16.15 -9.89 -36.22
CA THR A 54 15.85 -10.42 -34.88
C THR A 54 15.21 -9.35 -34.00
N LEU A 55 15.79 -8.15 -33.92
CA LEU A 55 15.20 -7.05 -33.13
C LEU A 55 13.80 -6.66 -33.63
N ARG A 56 13.55 -6.71 -34.94
CA ARG A 56 12.21 -6.51 -35.50
C ARG A 56 11.24 -7.63 -35.13
N GLN A 57 11.69 -8.89 -35.07
CA GLN A 57 10.89 -10.04 -34.67
C GLN A 57 10.51 -10.00 -33.18
N PHE A 58 11.44 -9.58 -32.31
CA PHE A 58 11.16 -9.32 -30.89
C PHE A 58 10.13 -8.18 -30.71
N GLY A 59 10.04 -7.28 -31.68
CA GLY A 59 8.98 -6.28 -31.76
C GLY A 59 9.31 -4.96 -31.07
N ASP A 60 8.27 -4.16 -30.86
CA ASP A 60 8.42 -2.82 -30.27
C ASP A 60 8.85 -2.89 -28.79
N PRO A 61 9.91 -2.17 -28.38
CA PRO A 61 10.35 -2.12 -26.98
C PRO A 61 9.27 -1.69 -25.99
N GLY A 62 8.32 -0.85 -26.42
CA GLY A 62 7.20 -0.39 -25.60
C GLY A 62 6.19 -1.51 -25.33
N MET A 63 5.88 -2.33 -26.33
CA MET A 63 5.04 -3.52 -26.16
C MET A 63 5.70 -4.54 -25.23
N LEU A 64 6.97 -4.88 -25.47
CA LEU A 64 7.67 -5.85 -24.63
C LEU A 64 7.76 -5.38 -23.17
N ARG A 65 7.95 -4.07 -22.95
CA ARG A 65 7.92 -3.45 -21.63
C ARG A 65 6.56 -3.57 -20.95
N ARG A 66 5.46 -3.37 -21.69
CA ARG A 66 4.09 -3.55 -21.18
C ARG A 66 3.85 -4.99 -20.77
N ASP A 67 4.27 -5.95 -21.59
CA ASP A 67 4.12 -7.37 -21.31
C ASP A 67 4.98 -7.81 -20.12
N LEU A 68 6.24 -7.39 -20.07
CA LEU A 68 7.11 -7.61 -18.92
C LEU A 68 6.51 -7.05 -17.63
N THR A 69 5.95 -5.83 -17.70
CA THR A 69 5.29 -5.21 -16.55
C THR A 69 4.02 -5.98 -16.19
N ARG A 70 3.20 -6.39 -17.16
CA ARG A 70 1.99 -7.16 -16.91
C ARG A 70 2.29 -8.53 -16.32
N GLN A 71 3.35 -9.21 -16.77
CA GLN A 71 3.78 -10.49 -16.22
C GLN A 71 4.35 -10.33 -14.80
N THR A 72 5.14 -9.28 -14.56
CA THR A 72 5.75 -9.05 -13.24
C THR A 72 4.75 -8.54 -12.21
N TYR A 73 3.83 -7.67 -12.62
CA TYR A 73 2.95 -6.92 -11.73
C TYR A 73 1.47 -7.35 -11.81
N GLY A 74 1.14 -8.21 -12.78
CA GLY A 74 -0.20 -8.75 -13.04
C GLY A 74 -1.28 -7.73 -13.41
N VAL A 75 -0.94 -6.44 -13.52
CA VAL A 75 -1.79 -5.34 -13.98
C VAL A 75 -0.94 -4.45 -14.87
N SER A 76 -1.51 -3.95 -15.96
CA SER A 76 -0.80 -3.03 -16.85
C SER A 76 -0.48 -1.70 -16.16
N ILE A 77 0.63 -1.09 -16.54
CA ILE A 77 1.00 0.26 -16.08
C ILE A 77 -0.06 1.30 -16.46
N ASP A 78 -0.73 1.08 -17.60
CA ASP A 78 -1.79 1.93 -18.13
C ASP A 78 -3.02 1.97 -17.22
N VAL A 79 -3.22 0.98 -16.34
CA VAL A 79 -4.29 1.00 -15.31
C VAL A 79 -3.73 1.48 -13.97
N LEU A 80 -2.54 1.03 -13.60
CA LEU A 80 -1.92 1.35 -12.31
C LEU A 80 -1.71 2.87 -12.15
N LEU A 81 -1.25 3.54 -13.21
CA LEU A 81 -0.87 4.94 -13.17
C LEU A 81 -2.10 5.85 -13.04
N PRO A 82 -3.17 5.73 -13.86
CA PRO A 82 -4.39 6.50 -13.66
C PRO A 82 -5.04 6.28 -12.30
N VAL A 83 -5.09 5.03 -11.81
CA VAL A 83 -5.63 4.73 -10.48
C VAL A 83 -4.80 5.43 -9.40
N SER A 84 -3.47 5.36 -9.47
CA SER A 84 -2.59 6.04 -8.51
C SER A 84 -2.77 7.56 -8.56
N VAL A 85 -2.90 8.14 -9.75
CA VAL A 85 -3.18 9.58 -9.94
C VAL A 85 -4.54 9.96 -9.36
N LEU A 86 -5.58 9.12 -9.52
CA LEU A 86 -6.89 9.35 -8.89
C LEU A 86 -6.80 9.34 -7.36
N PHE A 87 -6.07 8.39 -6.77
CA PHE A 87 -5.84 8.37 -5.32
C PHE A 87 -5.05 9.59 -4.83
N LEU A 88 -4.05 10.05 -5.59
CA LEU A 88 -3.30 11.28 -5.28
C LEU A 88 -4.16 12.54 -5.43
N GLY A 89 -5.02 12.61 -6.45
CA GLY A 89 -5.96 13.70 -6.64
C GLY A 89 -6.97 13.79 -5.49
N TRP A 90 -7.51 12.64 -5.07
CA TRP A 90 -8.38 12.57 -3.90
C TRP A 90 -7.62 12.95 -2.62
N TYR A 91 -6.39 12.47 -2.43
CA TYR A 91 -5.54 12.90 -1.32
C TYR A 91 -5.40 14.42 -1.27
N ALA A 92 -5.02 15.04 -2.39
CA ALA A 92 -4.85 16.49 -2.48
C ALA A 92 -6.16 17.25 -2.19
N TYR A 93 -7.29 16.76 -2.70
CA TYR A 93 -8.61 17.32 -2.40
C TYR A 93 -8.95 17.23 -0.91
N ALA A 94 -8.74 16.07 -0.28
CA ALA A 94 -9.02 15.87 1.13
C ALA A 94 -8.12 16.78 2.00
N VAL A 95 -6.84 16.92 1.67
CA VAL A 95 -5.93 17.87 2.33
C VAL A 95 -6.38 19.31 2.13
N ALA A 96 -6.81 19.70 0.92
CA ALA A 96 -7.24 21.06 0.64
C ALA A 96 -8.52 21.43 1.40
N GLU A 97 -9.50 20.52 1.44
CA GLU A 97 -10.71 20.69 2.24
C GLU A 97 -10.36 20.79 3.73
N GLU A 98 -9.48 19.92 4.21
CA GLU A 98 -9.05 19.96 5.60
C GLU A 98 -8.25 21.21 5.93
N LEU A 99 -7.43 21.75 5.03
CA LEU A 99 -6.76 23.04 5.23
C LEU A 99 -7.75 24.19 5.36
N GLN A 100 -8.85 24.18 4.59
CA GLN A 100 -9.94 25.16 4.75
C GLN A 100 -10.61 25.03 6.12
N VAL A 101 -10.76 23.80 6.63
CA VAL A 101 -11.30 23.51 7.96
C VAL A 101 -10.26 23.65 9.07
N HIS A 102 -8.96 23.59 8.80
CA HIS A 102 -7.91 23.72 9.82
C HIS A 102 -7.81 25.17 10.31
N PHE A 103 -8.19 26.15 9.48
CA PHE A 103 -8.45 27.52 9.91
C PHE A 103 -9.62 27.62 10.92
N SER A 104 -10.43 26.58 11.09
CA SER A 104 -11.45 26.47 12.14
C SER A 104 -11.09 25.48 13.28
N GLY A 105 -9.84 25.00 13.34
CA GLY A 105 -9.30 24.30 14.52
C GLY A 105 -9.53 22.78 14.60
N GLN A 106 -9.99 22.12 13.53
CA GLN A 106 -10.13 20.66 13.51
C GLN A 106 -8.97 19.99 12.77
N GLY A 107 -8.38 18.95 13.38
CA GLY A 107 -7.24 18.18 12.88
C GLY A 107 -7.41 17.61 11.47
N ILE A 108 -6.27 17.34 10.80
CA ILE A 108 -6.22 16.58 9.54
C ILE A 108 -6.95 15.24 9.77
N GLY A 109 -7.90 14.93 8.90
CA GLY A 109 -8.77 13.76 8.93
C GLY A 109 -8.06 12.50 8.46
N VAL A 110 -8.75 11.36 8.61
CA VAL A 110 -8.19 10.02 8.35
C VAL A 110 -7.93 9.79 6.86
N VAL A 111 -8.68 10.49 6.02
CA VAL A 111 -8.85 10.18 4.61
C VAL A 111 -7.59 10.46 3.80
N PRO A 112 -6.91 11.61 3.95
CA PRO A 112 -5.63 11.82 3.29
C PRO A 112 -4.61 10.71 3.60
N LEU A 113 -4.41 10.35 4.87
CA LEU A 113 -3.40 9.36 5.24
C LEU A 113 -3.69 7.98 4.65
N THR A 114 -4.96 7.56 4.64
CA THR A 114 -5.35 6.27 4.04
C THR A 114 -5.17 6.26 2.52
N LEU A 115 -5.50 7.35 1.83
CA LEU A 115 -5.32 7.47 0.37
C LEU A 115 -3.83 7.50 -0.01
N LEU A 116 -2.99 8.18 0.76
CA LEU A 116 -1.54 8.20 0.55
C LEU A 116 -0.94 6.80 0.79
N ALA A 117 -1.27 6.17 1.92
CA ALA A 117 -0.83 4.82 2.23
C ALA A 117 -1.28 3.81 1.17
N GLY A 118 -2.51 3.96 0.66
CA GLY A 118 -3.05 3.18 -0.44
C GLY A 118 -2.26 3.34 -1.74
N THR A 119 -1.99 4.58 -2.13
CA THR A 119 -1.20 4.92 -3.34
C THR A 119 0.19 4.29 -3.25
N LEU A 120 0.90 4.52 -2.15
CA LEU A 120 2.25 3.97 -1.95
C LEU A 120 2.21 2.45 -1.95
N SER A 121 1.23 1.83 -1.28
CA SER A 121 1.11 0.38 -1.22
C SER A 121 0.79 -0.23 -2.60
N LEU A 122 -0.03 0.41 -3.42
CA LEU A 122 -0.31 -0.02 -4.80
C LEU A 122 0.94 0.04 -5.69
N LEU A 123 1.72 1.11 -5.58
CA LEU A 123 2.95 1.30 -6.35
C LEU A 123 4.06 0.33 -5.92
N LEU A 124 4.13 0.02 -4.63
CA LEU A 124 5.17 -0.85 -4.06
C LEU A 124 4.84 -2.35 -4.12
N THR A 125 3.55 -2.72 -4.23
CA THR A 125 3.15 -4.13 -4.32
C THR A 125 3.25 -4.65 -5.74
N ARG A 126 3.92 -5.80 -5.88
CA ARG A 126 4.11 -6.49 -7.16
C ARG A 126 3.00 -7.49 -7.45
N LYS A 127 2.62 -8.29 -6.46
CA LYS A 127 1.62 -9.33 -6.63
C LYS A 127 0.23 -8.72 -6.77
N THR A 128 -0.53 -9.16 -7.78
CA THR A 128 -1.94 -8.75 -7.97
C THR A 128 -2.79 -9.02 -6.73
N ALA A 129 -2.57 -10.15 -6.05
CA ALA A 129 -3.26 -10.47 -4.81
C ALA A 129 -3.00 -9.42 -3.71
N ASP A 130 -1.75 -8.97 -3.57
CA ASP A 130 -1.37 -7.96 -2.58
C ASP A 130 -2.02 -6.60 -2.91
N ARG A 131 -2.12 -6.25 -4.20
CA ARG A 131 -2.79 -5.01 -4.65
C ARG A 131 -4.28 -5.01 -4.34
N TRP A 132 -4.97 -6.10 -4.65
CA TRP A 132 -6.38 -6.24 -4.30
C TRP A 132 -6.60 -6.21 -2.80
N ALA A 133 -5.70 -6.84 -2.03
CA ALA A 133 -5.76 -6.78 -0.58
C ALA A 133 -5.57 -5.35 -0.02
N VAL A 134 -4.66 -4.56 -0.60
CA VAL A 134 -4.51 -3.13 -0.28
C VAL A 134 -5.81 -2.38 -0.57
N LEU A 135 -6.39 -2.54 -1.77
CA LEU A 135 -7.65 -1.87 -2.13
C LEU A 135 -8.80 -2.27 -1.20
N LEU A 136 -8.92 -3.57 -0.88
CA LEU A 136 -9.90 -4.11 0.05
C LEU A 136 -9.73 -3.51 1.46
N THR A 137 -8.49 -3.27 1.88
CA THR A 137 -8.18 -2.63 3.17
C THR A 137 -8.63 -1.18 3.22
N LEU A 138 -8.55 -0.46 2.09
CA LEU A 138 -8.95 0.95 2.01
C LEU A 138 -10.47 1.13 1.91
N LEU A 139 -11.19 0.14 1.38
CA LEU A 139 -12.62 0.23 1.11
C LEU A 139 -13.44 0.62 2.36
N PRO A 140 -13.25 0.02 3.55
CA PRO A 140 -13.97 0.45 4.75
C PRO A 140 -13.77 1.94 5.06
N PHE A 141 -12.56 2.47 4.93
CA PHE A 141 -12.27 3.87 5.21
C PHE A 141 -12.91 4.80 4.18
N GLY A 142 -12.80 4.47 2.89
CA GLY A 142 -13.43 5.23 1.81
C GLY A 142 -14.95 5.23 1.90
N LEU A 143 -15.55 4.08 2.25
CA LEU A 143 -16.99 3.94 2.43
C LEU A 143 -17.48 4.80 3.59
N VAL A 144 -16.79 4.78 4.74
CA VAL A 144 -17.21 5.59 5.88
C VAL A 144 -17.11 7.08 5.59
N PHE A 145 -16.04 7.51 4.91
CA PHE A 145 -15.91 8.89 4.48
C PHE A 145 -17.03 9.31 3.53
N GLY A 146 -17.37 8.46 2.55
CA GLY A 146 -18.50 8.70 1.66
C GLY A 146 -19.82 8.83 2.42
N LEU A 147 -20.09 7.91 3.36
CA LEU A 147 -21.28 7.95 4.20
C LEU A 147 -21.33 9.20 5.09
N GLN A 148 -20.19 9.64 5.62
CA GLN A 148 -20.08 10.90 6.35
C GLN A 148 -20.47 12.09 5.48
N LYS A 149 -19.98 12.16 4.23
CA LYS A 149 -20.32 13.25 3.29
C LYS A 149 -21.80 13.25 2.91
N LEU A 150 -22.40 12.07 2.83
CA LEU A 150 -23.84 11.91 2.62
C LEU A 150 -24.68 12.16 3.88
N GLN A 151 -24.06 12.54 4.99
CA GLN A 151 -24.72 12.81 6.28
C GLN A 151 -25.58 11.64 6.76
N VAL A 152 -25.18 10.40 6.46
CA VAL A 152 -25.94 9.22 6.87
C VAL A 152 -25.94 9.14 8.41
N PRO A 153 -27.11 9.11 9.06
CA PRO A 153 -27.20 9.05 10.51
C PRO A 153 -26.43 7.84 11.06
N GLY A 154 -25.61 8.06 12.09
CA GLY A 154 -24.83 7.00 12.72
C GLY A 154 -23.54 6.62 12.00
N ALA A 155 -23.35 6.98 10.72
CA ALA A 155 -22.06 6.77 10.05
C ALA A 155 -20.96 7.60 10.70
N LEU A 156 -21.30 8.82 11.13
CA LEU A 156 -20.42 9.71 11.87
C LEU A 156 -20.06 9.12 13.25
N SER A 157 -21.05 8.68 14.03
CA SER A 157 -20.79 8.11 15.36
C SER A 157 -20.03 6.79 15.27
N TRP A 158 -20.23 6.00 14.22
CA TRP A 158 -19.42 4.83 13.93
C TRP A 158 -17.99 5.21 13.54
N TYR A 159 -17.80 6.16 12.61
CA TYR A 159 -16.49 6.69 12.21
C TYR A 159 -15.69 7.18 13.42
N TYR A 160 -16.30 8.07 14.22
CA TYR A 160 -15.71 8.58 15.45
C TYR A 160 -15.49 7.44 16.44
N GLY A 161 -16.46 6.56 16.68
CA GLY A 161 -16.32 5.44 17.63
C GLY A 161 -15.26 4.40 17.24
N VAL A 162 -14.96 4.26 15.95
CA VAL A 162 -14.01 3.29 15.42
C VAL A 162 -12.60 3.87 15.29
N LEU A 163 -12.50 5.06 14.70
CA LEU A 163 -11.22 5.68 14.37
C LEU A 163 -10.77 6.60 15.49
N LEU A 164 -11.69 7.21 16.21
CA LEU A 164 -11.42 8.15 17.30
C LEU A 164 -11.79 7.60 18.67
N GLY A 165 -12.50 6.46 18.71
CA GLY A 165 -13.27 6.03 19.87
C GLY A 165 -12.49 6.00 21.17
N ASP A 166 -13.05 6.74 22.12
CA ASP A 166 -12.57 6.96 23.48
C ASP A 166 -12.89 5.76 24.40
N ARG A 167 -13.60 4.73 23.91
CA ARG A 167 -14.08 3.59 24.70
C ARG A 167 -13.77 2.25 24.03
N TRP A 168 -13.14 1.36 24.79
CA TRP A 168 -12.76 -0.01 24.39
C TRP A 168 -13.93 -0.82 23.78
N GLY A 169 -15.16 -0.64 24.31
CA GLY A 169 -16.34 -1.34 23.80
C GLY A 169 -16.58 -1.12 22.30
N SER A 170 -16.50 0.13 21.85
CA SER A 170 -16.69 0.48 20.43
C SER A 170 -15.51 0.05 19.56
N TYR A 171 -14.29 0.11 20.11
CA TYR A 171 -13.07 -0.30 19.40
C TYR A 171 -12.97 -1.82 19.22
N SER A 172 -13.40 -2.61 20.20
CA SER A 172 -13.24 -4.08 20.19
C SER A 172 -13.94 -4.76 19.00
N GLY A 173 -15.16 -4.34 18.66
CA GLY A 173 -15.89 -4.86 17.51
C GLY A 173 -15.17 -4.54 16.20
N TYR A 174 -14.67 -3.32 16.05
CA TYR A 174 -13.89 -2.93 14.87
C TYR A 174 -12.56 -3.68 14.79
N ALA A 175 -11.82 -3.77 15.89
CA ALA A 175 -10.56 -4.52 15.96
C ALA A 175 -10.79 -5.98 15.54
N GLY A 176 -11.89 -6.60 15.99
CA GLY A 176 -12.31 -7.93 15.54
C GLY A 176 -12.50 -8.02 14.03
N ILE A 177 -13.24 -7.08 13.42
CA ILE A 177 -13.44 -7.02 11.96
C ILE A 177 -12.11 -6.83 11.23
N MET A 178 -11.24 -5.93 11.70
CA MET A 178 -9.94 -5.67 11.09
C MET A 178 -8.97 -6.86 11.23
N ILE A 179 -9.00 -7.58 12.36
CA ILE A 179 -8.25 -8.83 12.54
C ILE A 179 -8.74 -9.87 11.53
N LEU A 180 -10.07 -10.08 11.41
CA LEU A 180 -10.64 -11.02 10.45
C LEU A 180 -10.26 -10.66 9.01
N LEU A 181 -10.37 -9.37 8.64
CA LEU A 181 -9.95 -8.87 7.34
C LEU A 181 -8.46 -9.12 7.10
N GLY A 182 -7.61 -8.83 8.08
CA GLY A 182 -6.18 -9.09 8.04
C GLY A 182 -5.85 -10.57 7.86
N LEU A 183 -6.56 -11.47 8.54
CA LEU A 183 -6.42 -12.92 8.37
C LEU A 183 -6.84 -13.38 6.97
N LEU A 184 -7.97 -12.90 6.46
CA LEU A 184 -8.43 -13.22 5.10
C LEU A 184 -7.41 -12.75 4.04
N ILE A 185 -6.89 -11.53 4.19
CA ILE A 185 -5.82 -10.99 3.36
C ILE A 185 -4.58 -11.88 3.47
N PHE A 186 -4.19 -12.26 4.68
CA PHE A 186 -3.03 -13.09 4.92
C PHE A 186 -3.15 -14.46 4.24
N LEU A 187 -4.30 -15.13 4.37
CA LEU A 187 -4.55 -16.42 3.74
C LEU A 187 -4.38 -16.35 2.21
N LYS A 188 -4.84 -15.25 1.58
CA LYS A 188 -4.75 -15.05 0.13
C LYS A 188 -3.36 -14.61 -0.35
N THR A 189 -2.71 -13.70 0.36
CA THR A 189 -1.46 -13.05 -0.07
C THR A 189 -0.20 -13.75 0.44
N GLN A 190 -0.32 -14.47 1.57
CA GLN A 190 0.80 -14.98 2.36
C GLN A 190 1.82 -13.87 2.72
N ASN A 191 1.36 -12.61 2.77
CA ASN A 191 2.18 -11.43 3.01
C ASN A 191 1.75 -10.76 4.32
N GLY A 192 2.50 -11.03 5.40
CA GLY A 192 2.20 -10.50 6.73
C GLY A 192 2.18 -8.97 6.80
N ARG A 193 2.97 -8.28 5.96
CA ARG A 193 2.99 -6.80 5.93
C ARG A 193 1.67 -6.24 5.42
N ILE A 194 1.19 -6.77 4.30
CA ILE A 194 -0.09 -6.35 3.69
C ILE A 194 -1.28 -6.74 4.56
N ALA A 195 -1.24 -7.95 5.13
CA ALA A 195 -2.24 -8.42 6.08
C ALA A 195 -2.38 -7.54 7.34
N SER A 196 -1.31 -6.86 7.74
CA SER A 196 -1.32 -5.99 8.91
C SER A 196 -1.87 -4.58 8.65
N LEU A 197 -2.02 -4.17 7.38
CA LEU A 197 -2.47 -2.83 7.01
C LEU A 197 -3.81 -2.41 7.64
N PRO A 198 -4.86 -3.27 7.71
CA PRO A 198 -6.12 -2.91 8.36
C PRO A 198 -5.96 -2.48 9.82
N LEU A 199 -4.96 -3.03 10.52
CA LEU A 199 -4.67 -2.73 11.93
C LEU A 199 -3.62 -1.62 12.09
N LEU A 200 -2.69 -1.48 11.14
CA LEU A 200 -1.68 -0.43 11.16
C LEU A 200 -2.29 0.96 10.90
N LEU A 201 -3.25 1.07 9.98
CA LEU A 201 -3.86 2.36 9.64
C LEU A 201 -4.49 3.08 10.85
N PRO A 202 -5.29 2.42 11.72
CA PRO A 202 -5.78 3.01 12.96
C PRO A 202 -4.69 3.48 13.93
N VAL A 203 -3.55 2.77 13.99
CA VAL A 203 -2.39 3.17 14.82
C VAL A 203 -1.78 4.46 14.30
N LEU A 204 -1.49 4.50 13.00
CA LEU A 204 -0.92 5.68 12.34
C LEU A 204 -1.85 6.89 12.50
N TYR A 205 -3.15 6.67 12.40
CA TYR A 205 -4.14 7.71 12.62
C TYR A 205 -4.12 8.23 14.07
N SER A 206 -4.16 7.35 15.07
CA SER A 206 -4.09 7.77 16.47
C SER A 206 -2.80 8.53 16.78
N ALA A 207 -1.67 8.10 16.21
CA ALA A 207 -0.40 8.77 16.36
C ALA A 207 -0.40 10.16 15.71
N HIS A 208 -0.99 10.29 14.52
CA HIS A 208 -1.05 11.56 13.80
C HIS A 208 -1.85 12.65 14.53
N GLN A 209 -2.90 12.28 15.26
CA GLN A 209 -3.72 13.24 15.99
C GLN A 209 -3.15 13.71 17.32
N LEU A 210 -2.23 12.93 17.89
CA LEU A 210 -1.69 13.20 19.23
C LEU A 210 -1.03 14.58 19.35
N PRO A 211 -0.20 15.07 18.39
CA PRO A 211 0.36 16.41 18.45
C PRO A 211 -0.70 17.52 18.50
N GLY A 212 -1.77 17.41 17.72
CA GLY A 212 -2.86 18.38 17.72
C GLY A 212 -3.59 18.44 19.07
N ARG A 213 -3.86 17.27 19.68
CA ARG A 213 -4.45 17.16 21.02
C ARG A 213 -3.55 17.77 22.08
N ILE A 214 -2.24 17.48 22.04
CA ILE A 214 -1.25 18.04 22.97
C ILE A 214 -1.17 19.56 22.80
N SER A 215 -1.10 20.06 21.57
CA SER A 215 -1.06 21.50 21.29
C SER A 215 -2.30 22.21 21.85
N ASN A 216 -3.49 21.66 21.64
CA ASN A 216 -4.72 22.21 22.20
C ASN A 216 -4.70 22.21 23.73
N TYR A 217 -4.25 21.11 24.36
CA TYR A 217 -4.09 21.04 25.81
C TYR A 217 -3.14 22.12 26.33
N MET A 218 -1.97 22.29 25.71
CA MET A 218 -0.99 23.30 26.11
C MET A 218 -1.53 24.73 25.94
N TYR A 219 -2.28 25.00 24.87
CA TYR A 219 -2.94 26.30 24.67
C TYR A 219 -3.96 26.58 25.78
N HIS A 220 -4.84 25.62 26.06
CA HIS A 220 -5.87 25.82 27.09
C HIS A 220 -5.27 25.90 28.49
N LEU A 221 -4.19 25.18 28.79
CA LEU A 221 -3.47 25.29 30.06
C LEU A 221 -2.99 26.72 30.36
N GLN A 222 -2.78 27.54 29.33
CA GLN A 222 -2.34 28.93 29.44
C GLN A 222 -3.50 29.94 29.56
N TYR A 223 -4.67 29.65 28.98
CA TYR A 223 -5.74 30.63 28.76
C TYR A 223 -7.11 30.27 29.34
N SER A 224 -7.30 29.05 29.83
CA SER A 224 -8.61 28.53 30.20
C SER A 224 -8.84 28.42 31.72
N SER A 225 -10.10 28.23 32.09
CA SER A 225 -10.49 27.94 33.47
C SER A 225 -9.99 26.54 33.92
N PRO A 226 -9.79 26.31 35.23
CA PRO A 226 -9.36 25.00 35.75
C PRO A 226 -10.25 23.82 35.31
N ASN A 227 -11.56 24.05 35.12
CA ASN A 227 -12.49 23.02 34.67
C ASN A 227 -12.23 22.60 33.21
N GLU A 228 -11.79 23.52 32.37
CA GLU A 228 -11.42 23.21 30.98
C GLU A 228 -10.11 22.43 30.92
N HIS A 229 -9.16 22.68 31.84
CA HIS A 229 -7.90 21.92 31.90
C HIS A 229 -8.14 20.42 32.05
N GLU A 230 -9.08 20.04 32.93
CA GLU A 230 -9.42 18.63 33.14
C GLU A 230 -9.98 17.99 31.86
N MET A 231 -10.85 18.70 31.13
CA MET A 231 -11.39 18.22 29.86
C MET A 231 -10.31 17.96 28.81
N TYR A 232 -9.37 18.90 28.61
CA TYR A 232 -8.30 18.73 27.63
C TYR A 232 -7.25 17.70 28.07
N TYR A 233 -6.95 17.62 29.38
CA TYR A 233 -6.09 16.58 29.94
C TYR A 233 -6.68 15.18 29.69
N MET A 234 -7.97 15.01 29.96
CA MET A 234 -8.70 13.78 29.67
C MET A 234 -8.63 13.45 28.17
N ALA A 235 -8.80 14.43 27.28
CA ALA A 235 -8.70 14.21 25.84
C ALA A 235 -7.31 13.70 25.39
N VAL A 236 -6.22 14.19 25.99
CA VAL A 236 -4.85 13.72 25.68
C VAL A 236 -4.61 12.31 26.23
N THR A 237 -5.01 12.05 27.47
CA THR A 237 -4.84 10.73 28.10
C THR A 237 -5.64 9.65 27.37
N TYR A 238 -6.89 9.92 27.00
CA TYR A 238 -7.68 9.00 26.18
C TYR A 238 -7.03 8.71 24.82
N GLN A 239 -6.43 9.71 24.18
CA GLN A 239 -5.74 9.51 22.91
C GLN A 239 -4.50 8.61 23.07
N LEU A 240 -3.74 8.78 24.17
CA LEU A 240 -2.58 7.95 24.49
C LEU A 240 -3.01 6.49 24.78
N ASP A 241 -4.04 6.29 25.59
CA ASP A 241 -4.57 4.96 25.89
C ASP A 241 -5.04 4.25 24.62
N SER A 242 -5.80 4.97 23.77
CA SER A 242 -6.25 4.47 22.47
C SER A 242 -5.08 4.07 21.57
N LEU A 243 -4.02 4.88 21.51
CA LEU A 243 -2.81 4.57 20.74
C LEU A 243 -2.09 3.32 21.28
N LEU A 244 -1.93 3.21 22.60
CA LEU A 244 -1.29 2.06 23.25
C LEU A 244 -2.05 0.77 22.97
N ILE A 245 -3.36 0.79 23.15
CA ILE A 245 -4.28 -0.31 22.85
C ILE A 245 -4.13 -0.78 21.40
N ARG A 246 -4.22 0.15 20.44
CA ARG A 246 -4.14 -0.17 19.01
C ARG A 246 -2.79 -0.77 18.65
N THR A 247 -1.71 -0.19 19.18
CA THR A 247 -0.36 -0.67 18.98
C THR A 247 -0.18 -2.07 19.54
N PHE A 248 -0.71 -2.33 20.74
CA PHE A 248 -0.68 -3.65 21.35
C PHE A 248 -1.39 -4.70 20.49
N VAL A 249 -2.63 -4.41 20.05
CA VAL A 249 -3.40 -5.31 19.18
C VAL A 249 -2.66 -5.60 17.87
N TRP A 250 -2.11 -4.57 17.24
CA TRP A 250 -1.33 -4.71 16.00
C TRP A 250 -0.07 -5.57 16.20
N VAL A 251 0.68 -5.36 17.28
CA VAL A 251 1.89 -6.14 17.61
C VAL A 251 1.53 -7.60 17.88
N VAL A 252 0.50 -7.87 18.69
CA VAL A 252 0.02 -9.24 18.96
C VAL A 252 -0.38 -9.94 17.65
N PHE A 253 -1.09 -9.24 16.76
CA PHE A 253 -1.45 -9.77 15.45
C PHE A 253 -0.22 -10.13 14.60
N LEU A 254 0.79 -9.26 14.55
CA LEU A 254 2.04 -9.54 13.82
C LEU A 254 2.79 -10.75 14.39
N LEU A 255 2.85 -10.89 15.72
CA LEU A 255 3.46 -12.04 16.39
C LEU A 255 2.70 -13.32 16.06
N ALA A 256 1.36 -13.30 16.09
CA ALA A 256 0.52 -14.43 15.71
C ALA A 256 0.74 -14.84 14.24
N LEU A 257 0.79 -13.88 13.31
CA LEU A 257 1.09 -14.15 11.90
C LEU A 257 2.47 -14.77 11.71
N ARG A 258 3.48 -14.29 12.43
CA ARG A 258 4.84 -14.84 12.37
C ARG A 258 4.90 -16.27 12.90
N TYR A 259 4.22 -16.56 14.00
CA TYR A 259 4.14 -17.92 14.53
C TYR A 259 3.44 -18.86 13.54
N PHE A 260 2.34 -18.40 12.94
CA PHE A 260 1.58 -19.17 11.95
C PHE A 260 2.41 -19.47 10.69
N THR A 261 3.16 -18.51 10.15
CA THR A 261 4.03 -18.76 8.98
C THR A 261 5.10 -19.81 9.28
N GLN A 262 5.74 -19.74 10.45
CA GLN A 262 6.73 -20.71 10.88
C GLN A 262 6.12 -22.12 11.01
N PHE A 263 4.94 -22.21 11.61
CA PHE A 263 4.21 -23.48 11.74
C PHE A 263 3.85 -24.10 10.38
N VAL A 264 3.33 -23.30 9.44
CA VAL A 264 2.99 -23.78 8.08
C VAL A 264 4.24 -24.23 7.35
N HIS A 265 5.37 -23.51 7.49
CA HIS A 265 6.63 -23.89 6.87
C HIS A 265 7.15 -25.23 7.40
N HIS A 266 7.13 -25.42 8.72
CA HIS A 266 7.56 -26.68 9.35
C HIS A 266 6.71 -27.87 8.89
N ARG A 267 5.38 -27.71 8.75
CA ARG A 267 4.51 -28.78 8.24
C ARG A 267 4.79 -29.13 6.78
N ARG A 268 5.18 -28.17 5.93
CA ARG A 268 5.52 -28.43 4.53
C ARG A 268 6.81 -29.24 4.40
N ILE A 269 7.81 -28.94 5.21
CA ILE A 269 9.08 -29.69 5.23
C ILE A 269 8.83 -31.15 5.64
N ASN A 270 8.06 -31.39 6.70
CA ASN A 270 7.80 -32.75 7.17
C ASN A 270 7.01 -33.60 6.15
N LYS A 271 6.15 -32.98 5.33
CA LYS A 271 5.41 -33.69 4.26
C LYS A 271 6.25 -34.00 3.02
N ALA A 272 7.34 -33.27 2.79
CA ALA A 272 8.21 -33.52 1.64
C ALA A 272 9.22 -34.65 1.91
N GLY A 273 9.44 -35.01 3.18
CA GLY A 273 10.34 -36.08 3.60
C GLY A 273 9.68 -37.43 3.91
N SER A 274 8.37 -37.55 3.68
CA SER A 274 7.56 -38.78 3.84
C SER A 274 7.03 -39.25 2.51
#